data_AF-A0A351AH94-F1
#
_entry.id   AF-A0A351AH94-F1
#
_cell.length_a   1.000
_cell.length_b   1.000
_cell.length_c   1.000
_cell.angle_alpha   90.00
_cell.angle_beta   90.00
_cell.angle_gamma   90.00
#
_symmetry.space_group_name_H-M   'P 1'
#
loop_
_entity.id
_entity.type
_entity.pdbx_description
1 polymer ?
#
loop_
_entity_poly.entity_id
_entity_poly.type
_entity_poly.pdbx_seq_one_letter_code
_entity_poly.pdbx_strand_id
1 'polypeptide(L)'
;MNHSLKRYFERLCGAGAIALPLSVLPLSLLPVSALAQQPLVQDLSSDSSNSFYQQTQRQEPSGGNLVLFNQVQEHQQEIQQLRGQIEELRHQLEQLRNQTQQQYLDIEDRLMTSSAPSQIEQATPDVEPEAAEQVVQAPSTRNVSEDAQAAYQAAFAHVQARQFEDAIAAFESFVADHPESSLTANGHYWLGELYAAEGELDAADQAFTRVIEQYNGSTKVPDALYKLGLVKARKGEAERSRELLEQVRDDYPQSSAAGLANDFLRQSAG
;
A
#
# COMPACT_ATOMS: atom_id res chain seq x y z
N MET A 1 -28.41 -4.13 60.34
CA MET A 1 -28.37 -2.70 59.95
C MET A 1 -28.96 -2.60 58.55
N ASN A 2 -30.27 -2.46 58.32
CA ASN A 2 -31.19 -1.35 58.62
C ASN A 2 -30.69 0.03 58.17
N HIS A 3 -31.09 0.48 56.97
CA HIS A 3 -32.00 1.63 56.74
C HIS A 3 -32.12 1.91 55.23
N SER A 4 -33.32 1.79 54.65
CA SER A 4 -34.35 2.85 54.48
C SER A 4 -34.08 3.72 53.23
N LEU A 5 -34.76 3.45 52.11
CA LEU A 5 -35.99 4.12 51.67
C LEU A 5 -35.89 5.65 51.67
N LYS A 6 -35.86 6.24 50.47
CA LYS A 6 -36.50 7.53 50.17
C LYS A 6 -37.20 7.47 48.81
N ARG A 7 -38.52 7.26 48.90
CA ARG A 7 -39.52 7.73 47.92
C ARG A 7 -39.52 9.26 47.93
N TYR A 8 -39.89 9.89 46.82
CA TYR A 8 -40.81 11.04 46.72
C TYR A 8 -40.70 11.63 45.31
N PHE A 9 -41.73 11.43 44.47
CA PHE A 9 -42.38 12.56 43.80
C PHE A 9 -43.81 12.16 43.40
N GLU A 10 -44.73 12.96 43.89
CA GLU A 10 -46.19 12.87 43.81
C GLU A 10 -46.68 13.35 42.43
N ARG A 11 -47.60 12.61 41.80
CA ARG A 11 -49.01 12.95 41.53
C ARG A 11 -49.31 14.38 41.02
N LEU A 12 -49.92 14.44 39.83
CA LEU A 12 -51.04 15.32 39.40
C LEU A 12 -51.65 14.64 38.16
N CYS A 13 -52.81 13.98 38.18
CA CYS A 13 -54.21 14.45 38.22
C CYS A 13 -54.64 15.35 37.05
N GLY A 14 -55.70 14.93 36.34
CA GLY A 14 -56.43 15.64 35.29
C GLY A 14 -56.80 14.70 34.12
N ALA A 15 -57.75 13.78 34.24
CA ALA A 15 -59.21 13.97 34.21
C ALA A 15 -59.71 14.68 32.93
N GLY A 16 -60.41 13.95 32.06
CA GLY A 16 -61.08 14.53 30.89
C GLY A 16 -61.57 13.50 29.88
N ALA A 17 -62.49 12.63 30.28
CA ALA A 17 -63.38 11.94 29.33
C ALA A 17 -64.42 12.94 28.78
N ILE A 18 -64.90 12.77 27.54
CA ILE A 18 -66.31 12.96 27.10
C ILE A 18 -66.43 12.72 25.57
N ALA A 19 -67.31 11.76 25.26
CA ALA A 19 -68.30 11.64 24.18
C ALA A 19 -67.94 11.93 22.70
N LEU A 20 -68.17 10.87 21.90
CA LEU A 20 -68.56 10.92 20.48
C LEU A 20 -69.88 11.69 20.28
N PRO A 21 -70.14 12.20 19.06
CA PRO A 21 -71.03 11.44 18.19
C PRO A 21 -70.59 11.38 16.71
N LEU A 22 -70.86 10.21 16.12
CA LEU A 22 -70.90 9.98 14.67
C LEU A 22 -71.64 11.12 13.96
N SER A 23 -70.99 11.74 12.98
CA SER A 23 -71.65 12.51 11.93
C SER A 23 -71.26 11.95 10.58
N VAL A 24 -72.27 11.42 9.89
CA VAL A 24 -72.18 10.87 8.55
C VAL A 24 -72.17 12.05 7.58
N LEU A 25 -71.03 12.29 6.93
CA LEU A 25 -70.91 13.32 5.88
C LEU A 25 -71.14 12.69 4.50
N PRO A 26 -71.91 13.36 3.62
CA PRO A 26 -72.27 12.83 2.32
C PRO A 26 -71.10 12.87 1.33
N LEU A 27 -71.00 11.79 0.55
CA LEU A 27 -70.11 11.60 -0.59
C LEU A 27 -70.31 12.73 -1.61
N SER A 28 -69.39 13.68 -1.66
CA SER A 28 -69.31 14.71 -2.70
C SER A 28 -68.29 14.28 -3.76
N LEU A 29 -68.78 14.09 -4.98
CA LEU A 29 -67.98 13.92 -6.18
C LEU A 29 -67.14 15.17 -6.43
N LEU A 30 -65.82 15.05 -6.34
CA LEU A 30 -64.88 16.04 -6.86
C LEU A 30 -64.48 15.66 -8.30
N PRO A 31 -64.40 16.62 -9.23
CA PRO A 31 -63.81 16.38 -10.54
C PRO A 31 -62.30 16.21 -10.40
N VAL A 32 -61.77 15.16 -11.01
CA VAL A 32 -60.33 14.89 -11.11
C VAL A 32 -59.74 15.90 -12.10
N SER A 33 -59.26 17.04 -11.60
CA SER A 33 -58.36 17.89 -12.38
C SER A 33 -56.97 17.26 -12.37
N ALA A 34 -56.66 16.55 -13.45
CA ALA A 34 -55.32 16.06 -13.74
C ALA A 34 -54.38 17.26 -13.93
N LEU A 35 -53.63 17.61 -12.88
CA LEU A 35 -52.39 18.36 -13.04
C LEU A 35 -51.36 17.38 -13.58
N ALA A 36 -51.09 17.48 -14.89
CA ALA A 36 -49.90 16.90 -15.48
C ALA A 36 -48.67 17.60 -14.87
N GLN A 37 -48.20 17.08 -13.74
CA GLN A 37 -46.84 17.32 -13.28
C GLN A 37 -45.92 16.63 -14.29
N GLN A 38 -45.35 17.42 -15.20
CA GLN A 38 -44.21 16.98 -15.97
C GLN A 38 -43.12 16.60 -14.95
N PRO A 39 -42.54 15.38 -15.02
CA PRO A 39 -41.40 15.07 -14.19
C PRO A 39 -40.29 16.03 -14.57
N LEU A 40 -39.86 16.83 -13.60
CA LEU A 40 -38.63 17.59 -13.67
C LEU A 40 -37.53 16.54 -13.95
N VAL A 41 -36.91 16.58 -15.13
CA VAL A 41 -35.73 15.77 -15.42
C VAL A 41 -34.60 16.38 -14.61
N GLN A 42 -34.51 15.96 -13.35
CA GLN A 42 -33.36 16.22 -12.51
C GLN A 42 -32.23 15.36 -13.04
N ASP A 43 -31.12 16.01 -13.36
CA ASP A 43 -29.90 15.38 -13.84
C ASP A 43 -29.37 14.42 -12.76
N LEU A 44 -29.80 13.17 -12.85
CA LEU A 44 -29.56 12.13 -11.84
C LEU A 44 -28.13 11.54 -11.94
N SER A 45 -27.32 12.03 -12.89
CA SER A 45 -26.00 11.47 -13.19
C SER A 45 -24.94 11.84 -12.15
N SER A 46 -25.01 13.06 -11.58
CA SER A 46 -24.07 13.50 -10.53
C SER A 46 -24.44 13.01 -9.12
N ASP A 47 -25.68 12.54 -8.93
CA ASP A 47 -26.17 12.10 -7.61
C ASP A 47 -25.72 10.66 -7.31
N SER A 48 -25.70 9.79 -8.34
CA SER A 48 -25.15 8.43 -8.26
C SER A 48 -23.67 8.41 -7.87
N SER A 49 -22.85 9.25 -8.52
CA SER A 49 -21.40 9.29 -8.26
C SER A 49 -21.09 9.68 -6.82
N ASN A 50 -21.78 10.70 -6.31
CA ASN A 50 -21.66 11.13 -4.93
C ASN A 50 -22.17 10.06 -3.94
N SER A 51 -23.19 9.28 -4.30
CA SER A 51 -23.68 8.16 -3.48
C SER A 51 -22.63 7.08 -3.29
N PHE A 52 -21.88 6.72 -4.34
CA PHE A 52 -20.80 5.73 -4.26
C PHE A 52 -19.65 6.21 -3.37
N TYR A 53 -19.15 7.45 -3.55
CA TYR A 53 -18.09 7.98 -2.68
C TYR A 53 -18.55 8.11 -1.22
N GLN A 54 -19.80 8.52 -0.96
CA GLN A 54 -20.37 8.53 0.39
C GLN A 54 -20.46 7.12 0.99
N GLN A 55 -20.71 6.09 0.17
CA GLN A 55 -20.70 4.71 0.60
C GLN A 55 -19.27 4.24 0.94
N THR A 56 -18.26 4.63 0.16
CA THR A 56 -16.85 4.29 0.45
C THR A 56 -16.34 4.94 1.74
N GLN A 57 -16.82 6.14 2.08
CA GLN A 57 -16.53 6.79 3.37
C GLN A 57 -17.14 6.06 4.56
N ARG A 58 -18.25 5.33 4.34
CA ARG A 58 -18.95 4.58 5.40
C ARG A 58 -18.48 3.13 5.56
N GLN A 59 -17.77 2.59 4.57
CA GLN A 59 -17.22 1.24 4.64
C GLN A 59 -15.92 1.23 5.46
N GLU A 60 -16.07 0.83 6.72
CA GLU A 60 -15.01 0.54 7.71
C GLU A 60 -14.82 -0.99 7.89
N PRO A 61 -13.74 -1.46 8.55
CA PRO A 61 -12.58 -2.21 8.06
C PRO A 61 -12.84 -3.70 7.73
N SER A 62 -14.09 -4.18 7.80
CA SER A 62 -14.39 -5.62 7.82
C SER A 62 -14.02 -6.35 6.52
N GLY A 63 -14.01 -5.63 5.39
CA GLY A 63 -13.57 -6.17 4.09
C GLY A 63 -12.08 -5.98 3.79
N GLY A 64 -11.41 -5.01 4.42
CA GLY A 64 -9.99 -4.72 4.20
C GLY A 64 -9.08 -5.88 4.62
N ASN A 65 -9.46 -6.58 5.69
CA ASN A 65 -8.72 -7.73 6.21
C ASN A 65 -8.58 -8.90 5.21
N LEU A 66 -9.56 -9.11 4.32
CA LEU A 66 -9.46 -10.17 3.31
C LEU A 66 -8.59 -9.74 2.13
N VAL A 67 -8.67 -8.45 1.73
CA VAL A 67 -7.83 -7.88 0.67
C VAL A 67 -6.36 -7.93 1.10
N LEU A 68 -6.07 -7.48 2.32
CA LEU A 68 -4.72 -7.53 2.90
C LEU A 68 -4.17 -8.96 2.95
N PHE A 69 -5.01 -9.95 3.28
CA PHE A 69 -4.59 -11.34 3.30
C PHE A 69 -4.26 -11.89 1.91
N ASN A 70 -5.05 -11.57 0.89
CA ASN A 70 -4.72 -11.96 -0.49
C ASN A 70 -3.42 -11.30 -0.95
N GLN A 71 -3.23 -10.04 -0.57
CA GLN A 71 -2.04 -9.28 -0.88
C GLN A 71 -0.79 -9.86 -0.18
N VAL A 72 -0.94 -10.31 1.07
CA VAL A 72 0.11 -11.03 1.81
C VAL A 72 0.59 -12.25 1.03
N GLN A 73 -0.30 -12.98 0.36
CA GLN A 73 0.10 -14.15 -0.43
C GLN A 73 0.87 -13.75 -1.70
N GLU A 74 0.43 -12.70 -2.38
CA GLU A 74 1.10 -12.17 -3.58
C GLU A 74 2.51 -11.67 -3.27
N HIS A 75 2.66 -10.84 -2.24
CA HIS A 75 3.97 -10.29 -1.86
C HIS A 75 4.96 -11.38 -1.39
N GLN A 76 4.48 -12.46 -0.78
CA GLN A 76 5.34 -13.61 -0.46
C GLN A 76 5.92 -14.27 -1.71
N GLN A 77 5.14 -14.33 -2.80
CA GLN A 77 5.64 -14.86 -4.07
C GLN A 77 6.67 -13.91 -4.68
N GLU A 78 6.44 -12.60 -4.60
CA GLU A 78 7.41 -11.61 -5.09
C GLU A 78 8.73 -11.67 -4.30
N ILE A 79 8.70 -11.80 -2.97
CA ILE A 79 9.92 -11.98 -2.16
C ILE A 79 10.68 -13.24 -2.58
N GLN A 80 9.97 -14.34 -2.84
CA GLN A 80 10.59 -15.58 -3.32
C GLN A 80 11.24 -15.40 -4.69
N GLN A 81 10.59 -14.65 -5.59
CA GLN A 81 11.13 -14.34 -6.90
C GLN A 81 12.36 -13.43 -6.81
N LEU A 82 12.30 -12.39 -5.98
CA LEU A 82 13.43 -11.47 -5.75
C LEU A 82 14.63 -12.21 -5.15
N ARG A 83 14.41 -13.17 -4.24
CA ARG A 83 15.49 -14.06 -3.78
C ARG A 83 16.11 -14.79 -4.95
N GLY A 84 15.31 -15.48 -5.76
CA GLY A 84 15.82 -16.22 -6.91
C GLY A 84 16.67 -15.35 -7.85
N GLN A 85 16.25 -14.11 -8.10
CA GLN A 85 17.02 -13.15 -8.89
C GLN A 85 18.34 -12.74 -8.21
N ILE A 86 18.34 -12.55 -6.89
CA ILE A 86 19.56 -12.27 -6.11
C ILE A 86 20.52 -13.45 -6.15
N GLU A 87 20.03 -14.68 -6.01
CA GLU A 87 20.86 -15.88 -6.11
C GLU A 87 21.47 -16.04 -7.51
N GLU A 88 20.68 -15.79 -8.57
CA GLU A 88 21.18 -15.81 -9.95
C GLU A 88 22.26 -14.74 -10.19
N LEU A 89 22.00 -13.49 -9.77
CA LEU A 89 22.99 -12.40 -9.86
C LEU A 89 24.27 -12.71 -9.07
N ARG A 90 24.15 -13.33 -7.89
CA ARG A 90 25.29 -13.79 -7.10
C ARG A 90 26.10 -14.84 -7.85
N HIS A 91 25.43 -15.80 -8.48
CA HIS A 91 26.09 -16.82 -9.27
C HIS A 91 26.84 -16.21 -10.47
N GLN A 92 26.22 -15.26 -11.17
CA GLN A 92 26.86 -14.54 -12.27
C GLN A 92 28.09 -13.75 -11.80
N LEU A 93 28.01 -13.06 -10.67
CA LEU A 93 29.16 -12.35 -10.07
C LEU A 93 30.31 -13.31 -9.70
N GLU A 94 29.99 -14.47 -9.16
CA GLU A 94 30.98 -15.48 -8.80
C GLU A 94 31.63 -16.10 -10.04
N GLN A 95 30.84 -16.38 -11.08
CA GLN A 95 31.36 -16.82 -12.39
C GLN A 95 32.31 -15.78 -13.01
N LEU A 96 31.93 -14.50 -13.01
CA LEU A 96 32.76 -13.41 -13.51
C LEU A 96 34.09 -13.29 -12.75
N ARG A 97 34.04 -13.41 -11.41
CA ARG A 97 35.26 -13.42 -10.58
C ARG A 97 36.16 -14.59 -10.89
N ASN A 98 35.61 -15.78 -11.05
CA ASN A 98 36.36 -16.98 -11.39
C ASN A 98 36.98 -16.87 -12.78
N GLN A 99 36.24 -16.36 -13.78
CA GLN A 99 36.78 -16.09 -15.11
C GLN A 99 37.94 -15.10 -15.07
N THR A 100 37.77 -13.99 -14.33
CA THR A 100 38.82 -12.99 -14.16
C THR A 100 40.06 -13.62 -13.52
N GLN A 101 39.90 -14.42 -12.46
CA GLN A 101 41.01 -15.08 -11.79
C GLN A 101 41.72 -16.10 -12.69
N GLN A 102 40.98 -16.89 -13.47
CA GLN A 102 41.56 -17.81 -14.45
C GLN A 102 42.36 -17.07 -15.52
N GLN A 103 41.85 -15.94 -15.99
CA GLN A 103 42.56 -15.10 -16.95
C GLN A 103 43.88 -14.56 -16.38
N TYR A 104 43.90 -14.16 -15.10
CA TYR A 104 45.14 -13.77 -14.43
C TYR A 104 46.17 -14.91 -14.39
N LEU A 105 45.73 -16.14 -14.09
CA LEU A 105 46.62 -17.31 -14.04
C LEU A 105 47.18 -17.69 -15.42
N ASP A 106 46.39 -17.58 -16.50
CA ASP A 106 46.86 -17.81 -17.87
C ASP A 106 47.89 -16.76 -18.31
N ILE A 107 47.67 -15.48 -17.94
CA ILE A 107 48.62 -14.40 -18.21
C ILE A 107 49.95 -14.67 -17.47
N GLU A 108 49.90 -15.10 -16.22
CA GLU A 108 51.08 -15.47 -15.42
C GLU A 108 51.85 -16.64 -16.03
N ASP A 109 51.16 -17.73 -16.43
CA ASP A 109 51.79 -18.91 -17.03
C ASP A 109 52.44 -18.57 -18.38
N ARG A 110 51.79 -17.72 -19.18
CA ARG A 110 52.37 -17.18 -20.42
C ARG A 110 53.60 -16.33 -20.16
N LEU A 111 53.57 -15.44 -19.16
CA LEU A 111 54.73 -14.64 -18.75
C LEU A 111 55.89 -15.56 -18.33
N MET A 112 55.63 -16.54 -17.49
CA MET A 112 56.63 -17.51 -17.01
C MET A 112 57.20 -18.39 -18.13
N THR A 113 56.35 -18.87 -19.03
CA THR A 113 56.76 -19.70 -20.19
C THR A 113 57.45 -18.86 -21.27
N SER A 114 57.15 -17.56 -21.36
CA SER A 114 57.79 -16.61 -22.27
C SER A 114 59.13 -16.03 -21.77
N SER A 115 59.74 -16.66 -20.76
CA SER A 115 61.10 -16.37 -20.27
C SER A 115 62.19 -16.69 -21.31
N ALA A 116 62.19 -15.97 -22.44
CA ALA A 116 63.39 -15.61 -23.17
C ALA A 116 63.80 -14.20 -22.69
N PRO A 117 65.09 -13.94 -22.41
CA PRO A 117 65.49 -12.72 -21.74
C PRO A 117 65.31 -11.53 -22.68
N SER A 118 64.40 -10.63 -22.33
CA SER A 118 64.39 -9.28 -22.87
C SER A 118 64.04 -8.34 -21.72
N GLN A 119 64.93 -7.39 -21.54
CA GLN A 119 65.03 -6.47 -20.43
C GLN A 119 63.71 -5.74 -20.19
N ILE A 120 63.06 -6.02 -19.07
CA ILE A 120 62.15 -5.09 -18.43
C ILE A 120 62.87 -4.63 -17.17
N GLU A 121 63.44 -3.44 -17.29
CA GLU A 121 64.02 -2.69 -16.19
C GLU A 121 62.96 -2.52 -15.09
N GLN A 122 63.35 -2.86 -13.87
CA GLN A 122 62.54 -2.78 -12.67
C GLN A 122 62.02 -1.35 -12.48
N ALA A 123 60.70 -1.18 -12.57
CA ALA A 123 59.98 -0.16 -11.84
C ALA A 123 58.97 -0.87 -10.95
N THR A 124 59.40 -1.19 -9.73
CA THR A 124 58.52 -1.58 -8.63
C THR A 124 57.72 -0.34 -8.20
N PRO A 125 56.38 -0.30 -8.32
CA PRO A 125 55.62 0.45 -7.36
C PRO A 125 55.64 -0.37 -6.07
N ASP A 126 56.27 0.19 -5.04
CA ASP A 126 56.12 -0.25 -3.67
C ASP A 126 54.62 -0.19 -3.34
N VAL A 127 53.98 -1.35 -3.21
CA VAL A 127 52.62 -1.44 -2.66
C VAL A 127 52.77 -2.06 -1.29
N GLU A 128 52.90 -1.16 -0.33
CA GLU A 128 52.78 -1.39 1.11
C GLU A 128 51.54 -2.27 1.40
N PRO A 129 51.64 -3.30 2.26
CA PRO A 129 50.59 -4.31 2.46
C PRO A 129 49.35 -3.77 3.20
N GLU A 130 49.23 -2.46 3.38
CA GLU A 130 48.18 -1.81 4.18
C GLU A 130 46.84 -1.68 3.43
N ALA A 131 46.80 -1.94 2.11
CA ALA A 131 45.56 -1.93 1.34
C ALA A 131 44.77 -3.25 1.39
N ALA A 132 45.31 -4.31 2.01
CA ALA A 132 44.64 -5.61 2.14
C ALA A 132 43.79 -5.74 3.42
N GLU A 133 43.96 -4.87 4.41
CA GLU A 133 43.15 -4.88 5.64
C GLU A 133 41.90 -3.98 5.57
N GLN A 134 41.81 -3.09 4.58
CA GLN A 134 40.66 -2.19 4.42
C GLN A 134 39.53 -2.73 3.53
N VAL A 135 39.63 -3.99 3.08
CA VAL A 135 38.55 -4.72 2.39
C VAL A 135 37.69 -5.55 3.35
N VAL A 136 38.03 -5.60 4.64
CA VAL A 136 37.32 -6.39 5.66
C VAL A 136 36.27 -5.58 6.45
N GLN A 137 36.17 -4.26 6.21
CA GLN A 137 35.25 -3.37 6.93
C GLN A 137 34.43 -2.41 6.04
N ALA A 138 34.25 -2.73 4.77
CA ALA A 138 33.09 -2.19 4.06
C ALA A 138 31.88 -3.06 4.45
N PRO A 139 30.74 -2.50 4.92
CA PRO A 139 29.51 -3.26 4.97
C PRO A 139 29.27 -3.76 3.54
N SER A 140 29.49 -5.05 3.34
CA SER A 140 29.24 -5.67 2.05
C SER A 140 27.78 -5.40 1.76
N THR A 141 27.44 -4.80 0.60
CA THR A 141 26.06 -4.58 0.15
C THR A 141 25.19 -5.85 0.27
N ARG A 142 25.85 -7.02 0.27
CA ARG A 142 25.32 -8.34 0.63
C ARG A 142 24.68 -8.42 2.03
N ASN A 143 25.36 -7.94 3.08
CA ASN A 143 24.83 -7.95 4.45
C ASN A 143 23.65 -6.98 4.57
N VAL A 144 23.74 -5.80 3.95
CA VAL A 144 22.63 -4.82 3.94
C VAL A 144 21.37 -5.41 3.29
N SER A 145 21.52 -6.17 2.20
CA SER A 145 20.40 -6.84 1.53
C SER A 145 19.81 -8.00 2.33
N GLU A 146 20.65 -8.81 2.99
CA GLU A 146 20.18 -9.95 3.81
C GLU A 146 19.48 -9.45 5.10
N ASP A 147 20.06 -8.44 5.76
CA ASP A 147 19.49 -7.80 6.95
C ASP A 147 18.15 -7.12 6.63
N ALA A 148 18.09 -6.32 5.55
CA ALA A 148 16.86 -5.68 5.12
C ALA A 148 15.76 -6.70 4.81
N GLN A 149 16.12 -7.81 4.15
CA GLN A 149 15.18 -8.87 3.86
C GLN A 149 14.67 -9.55 5.16
N ALA A 150 15.54 -9.79 6.14
CA ALA A 150 15.14 -10.36 7.43
C ALA A 150 14.21 -9.41 8.20
N ALA A 151 14.55 -8.13 8.29
CA ALA A 151 13.72 -7.10 8.93
C ALA A 151 12.34 -6.99 8.27
N TYR A 152 12.30 -6.97 6.93
CA TYR A 152 11.04 -6.96 6.19
C TYR A 152 10.16 -8.18 6.49
N GLN A 153 10.74 -9.39 6.52
CA GLN A 153 9.99 -10.61 6.86
C GLN A 153 9.47 -10.59 8.30
N ALA A 154 10.25 -10.05 9.24
CA ALA A 154 9.82 -9.91 10.62
C ALA A 154 8.62 -8.95 10.74
N ALA A 155 8.68 -7.78 10.08
CA ALA A 155 7.56 -6.85 10.01
C ALA A 155 6.31 -7.51 9.41
N PHE A 156 6.52 -8.25 8.33
CA PHE A 156 5.45 -8.94 7.63
C PHE A 156 4.82 -10.10 8.42
N ALA A 157 5.54 -10.71 9.36
CA ALA A 157 4.98 -11.72 10.26
C ALA A 157 3.87 -11.13 11.16
N HIS A 158 4.01 -9.88 11.58
CA HIS A 158 2.96 -9.18 12.34
C HIS A 158 1.71 -8.94 11.50
N VAL A 159 1.85 -8.63 10.20
CA VAL A 159 0.72 -8.52 9.27
C VAL A 159 -0.05 -9.84 9.19
N GLN A 160 0.65 -10.96 9.06
CA GLN A 160 0.04 -12.29 9.03
C GLN A 160 -0.67 -12.64 10.33
N ALA A 161 -0.09 -12.22 11.46
CA ALA A 161 -0.68 -12.37 12.79
C ALA A 161 -1.83 -11.38 13.07
N ARG A 162 -2.14 -10.47 12.12
CA ARG A 162 -3.13 -9.37 12.26
C ARG A 162 -2.81 -8.42 13.42
N GLN A 163 -1.53 -8.28 13.73
CA GLN A 163 -1.02 -7.34 14.73
C GLN A 163 -0.65 -6.05 14.00
N PHE A 164 -1.65 -5.23 13.64
CA PHE A 164 -1.42 -4.09 12.76
C PHE A 164 -0.57 -3.00 13.41
N GLU A 165 -0.77 -2.69 14.68
CA GLU A 165 0.10 -1.75 15.43
C GLU A 165 1.57 -2.22 15.43
N ASP A 166 1.83 -3.49 15.76
CA ASP A 166 3.18 -4.06 15.76
C ASP A 166 3.78 -4.09 14.33
N ALA A 167 2.95 -4.37 13.32
CA ALA A 167 3.37 -4.37 11.93
C ALA A 167 3.75 -2.96 11.45
N ILE A 168 2.98 -1.94 11.83
CA ILE A 168 3.28 -0.54 11.51
C ILE A 168 4.63 -0.17 12.12
N ALA A 169 4.82 -0.40 13.42
CA ALA A 169 6.09 -0.08 14.10
C ALA A 169 7.29 -0.81 13.46
N ALA A 170 7.12 -2.07 13.08
CA ALA A 170 8.17 -2.86 12.44
C ALA A 170 8.49 -2.36 11.02
N PHE A 171 7.48 -1.97 10.22
CA PHE A 171 7.71 -1.41 8.90
C PHE A 171 8.27 0.02 8.95
N GLU A 172 7.89 0.83 9.94
CA GLU A 172 8.49 2.15 10.19
C GLU A 172 10.00 2.03 10.48
N SER A 173 10.38 1.10 11.37
CA SER A 173 11.80 0.80 11.64
C SER A 173 12.49 0.33 10.36
N PHE A 174 11.89 -0.62 9.65
CA PHE A 174 12.47 -1.16 8.41
C PHE A 174 12.79 -0.08 7.38
N VAL A 175 11.85 0.82 7.08
CA VAL A 175 12.10 1.87 6.06
C VAL A 175 13.09 2.94 6.54
N ALA A 176 13.23 3.14 7.86
CA ALA A 176 14.22 4.04 8.44
C ALA A 176 15.62 3.44 8.45
N ASP A 177 15.75 2.15 8.79
CA ASP A 177 17.02 1.44 8.94
C ASP A 177 17.59 0.97 7.59
N HIS A 178 16.72 0.76 6.60
CA HIS A 178 17.10 0.26 5.28
C HIS A 178 16.60 1.15 4.13
N PRO A 179 16.98 2.44 4.06
CA PRO A 179 16.46 3.36 3.04
C PRO A 179 16.92 3.03 1.61
N GLU A 180 18.03 2.32 1.45
CA GLU A 180 18.61 1.95 0.14
C GLU A 180 18.20 0.55 -0.34
N SER A 181 17.35 -0.15 0.40
CA SER A 181 16.92 -1.50 0.03
C SER A 181 15.96 -1.48 -1.17
N SER A 182 16.04 -2.51 -2.01
CA SER A 182 15.04 -2.74 -3.06
C SER A 182 13.64 -3.02 -2.48
N LEU A 183 13.56 -3.38 -1.20
CA LEU A 183 12.31 -3.61 -0.47
C LEU A 183 11.75 -2.34 0.19
N THR A 184 12.45 -1.21 0.18
CA THR A 184 11.99 0.01 0.89
C THR A 184 10.70 0.58 0.31
N ALA A 185 10.59 0.59 -1.02
CA ALA A 185 9.34 0.95 -1.70
C ALA A 185 8.17 0.04 -1.29
N ASN A 186 8.44 -1.26 -1.11
CA ASN A 186 7.47 -2.22 -0.61
C ASN A 186 7.10 -1.93 0.86
N GLY A 187 8.07 -1.56 1.70
CA GLY A 187 7.83 -1.18 3.09
C GLY A 187 6.89 0.03 3.21
N HIS A 188 7.12 1.08 2.41
CA HIS A 188 6.20 2.22 2.36
C HIS A 188 4.82 1.84 1.83
N TYR A 189 4.74 0.94 0.84
CA TYR A 189 3.46 0.42 0.36
C TYR A 189 2.68 -0.29 1.48
N TRP A 190 3.35 -1.15 2.26
CA TRP A 190 2.73 -1.83 3.41
C TRP A 190 2.29 -0.88 4.51
N LEU A 191 3.07 0.14 4.82
CA LEU A 191 2.64 1.20 5.74
C LEU A 191 1.34 1.84 5.26
N GLY A 192 1.24 2.17 3.97
CA GLY A 192 0.00 2.70 3.39
C GLY A 192 -1.21 1.80 3.60
N GLU A 193 -1.05 0.51 3.33
CA GLU A 193 -2.11 -0.49 3.53
C GLU A 193 -2.51 -0.65 5.01
N LEU A 194 -1.51 -0.68 5.91
CA LEU A 194 -1.73 -0.85 7.35
C LEU A 194 -2.42 0.36 7.96
N TYR A 195 -1.93 1.57 7.68
CA TYR A 195 -2.61 2.80 8.12
C TYR A 195 -4.03 2.89 7.55
N ALA A 196 -4.22 2.52 6.28
CA ALA A 196 -5.57 2.50 5.69
C ALA A 196 -6.48 1.49 6.40
N ALA A 197 -5.96 0.33 6.82
CA ALA A 197 -6.71 -0.68 7.56
C ALA A 197 -7.11 -0.21 8.97
N GLU A 198 -6.23 0.54 9.65
CA GLU A 198 -6.50 1.16 10.96
C GLU A 198 -7.35 2.45 10.88
N GLY A 199 -7.66 2.92 9.65
CA GLY A 199 -8.44 4.14 9.43
C GLY A 199 -7.61 5.44 9.52
N GLU A 200 -6.29 5.33 9.64
CA GLU A 200 -5.35 6.44 9.62
C GLU A 200 -5.10 6.94 8.19
N LEU A 201 -6.13 7.52 7.58
CA LEU A 201 -6.12 7.87 6.15
C LEU A 201 -5.04 8.89 5.78
N ASP A 202 -4.69 9.82 6.67
CA ASP A 202 -3.63 10.81 6.41
C ASP A 202 -2.23 10.20 6.43
N ALA A 203 -1.99 9.20 7.27
CA ALA A 203 -0.73 8.45 7.29
C ALA A 203 -0.64 7.53 6.06
N ALA A 204 -1.75 6.90 5.69
CA ALA A 204 -1.83 6.10 4.46
C ALA A 204 -1.53 6.92 3.20
N ASP A 205 -2.12 8.11 3.09
CA ASP A 205 -1.91 9.07 2.00
C ASP A 205 -0.42 9.41 1.83
N GLN A 206 0.25 9.75 2.94
CA GLN A 206 1.69 10.06 2.95
C GLN A 206 2.55 8.86 2.55
N ALA A 207 2.23 7.67 3.05
CA ALA A 207 2.99 6.46 2.77
C ALA A 207 2.91 6.08 1.28
N PHE A 208 1.73 6.09 0.66
CA PHE A 208 1.58 5.84 -0.77
C PHE A 208 2.21 6.94 -1.63
N THR A 209 2.04 8.20 -1.25
CA THR A 209 2.68 9.34 -1.94
C THR A 209 4.20 9.18 -1.97
N ARG A 210 4.80 8.72 -0.87
CA ARG A 210 6.24 8.45 -0.82
C ARG A 210 6.68 7.37 -1.81
N VAL A 211 5.90 6.31 -2.02
CA VAL A 211 6.19 5.29 -3.06
C VAL A 211 6.20 5.95 -4.44
N ILE A 212 5.20 6.78 -4.74
CA ILE A 212 5.02 7.40 -6.06
C ILE A 212 6.13 8.42 -6.36
N GLU A 213 6.45 9.28 -5.40
CA GLU A 213 7.37 10.40 -5.60
C GLU A 213 8.85 9.99 -5.45
N GLN A 214 9.17 9.16 -4.45
CA GLN A 214 10.56 8.84 -4.11
C GLN A 214 11.03 7.54 -4.75
N TYR A 215 10.11 6.64 -5.12
CA TYR A 215 10.42 5.33 -5.69
C TYR A 215 9.72 5.12 -7.05
N ASN A 216 9.75 6.14 -7.92
CA ASN A 216 9.05 6.16 -9.22
C ASN A 216 9.40 5.01 -10.20
N GLY A 217 10.54 4.32 -10.01
CA GLY A 217 10.93 3.14 -10.77
C GLY A 217 10.45 1.81 -10.18
N SER A 218 9.77 1.83 -9.03
CA SER A 218 9.30 0.63 -8.34
C SER A 218 8.12 -0.02 -9.08
N THR A 219 8.05 -1.36 -9.04
CA THR A 219 6.90 -2.13 -9.53
C THR A 219 5.61 -1.82 -8.77
N LYS A 220 5.71 -1.20 -7.59
CA LYS A 220 4.59 -0.85 -6.71
C LYS A 220 3.94 0.49 -7.01
N VAL A 221 4.49 1.30 -7.92
CA VAL A 221 3.93 2.61 -8.24
C VAL A 221 2.48 2.54 -8.76
N PRO A 222 2.11 1.63 -9.68
CA PRO A 222 0.72 1.53 -10.16
C PRO A 222 -0.24 1.16 -9.02
N ASP A 223 0.17 0.24 -8.15
CA ASP A 223 -0.62 -0.17 -7.00
C ASP A 223 -0.76 0.96 -5.97
N ALA A 224 0.32 1.69 -5.70
CA ALA A 224 0.32 2.82 -4.78
C ALA A 224 -0.57 3.96 -5.27
N LEU A 225 -0.54 4.28 -6.58
CA LEU A 225 -1.44 5.25 -7.19
C LEU A 225 -2.91 4.84 -7.04
N TYR A 226 -3.22 3.57 -7.33
CA TYR A 226 -4.57 3.04 -7.16
C TYR A 226 -5.04 3.13 -5.71
N LYS A 227 -4.21 2.67 -4.75
CA LYS A 227 -4.53 2.71 -3.32
C LYS A 227 -4.65 4.13 -2.79
N LEU A 228 -3.78 5.05 -3.22
CA LEU A 228 -3.92 6.47 -2.90
C LEU A 228 -5.26 7.02 -3.43
N GLY A 229 -5.66 6.65 -4.65
CA GLY A 229 -6.98 6.98 -5.19
C GLY A 229 -8.13 6.49 -4.30
N LEU A 230 -8.04 5.27 -3.75
CA LEU A 230 -9.02 4.76 -2.79
C LEU A 230 -9.00 5.51 -1.45
N VAL A 231 -7.81 5.84 -0.93
CA VAL A 231 -7.67 6.65 0.29
C VAL A 231 -8.32 8.02 0.08
N LYS A 232 -8.10 8.66 -1.07
CA LYS A 232 -8.74 9.93 -1.44
C LYS A 232 -10.27 9.81 -1.49
N ALA A 233 -10.80 8.72 -2.04
CA ALA A 233 -12.24 8.45 -2.03
C ALA A 233 -12.79 8.37 -0.60
N ARG A 234 -12.11 7.63 0.29
CA ARG A 234 -12.48 7.50 1.71
C ARG A 234 -12.35 8.80 2.50
N LYS A 235 -11.44 9.69 2.10
CA LYS A 235 -11.31 11.06 2.65
C LYS A 235 -12.38 12.03 2.12
N GLY A 236 -13.18 11.61 1.15
CA GLY A 236 -14.16 12.45 0.47
C GLY A 236 -13.58 13.38 -0.60
N GLU A 237 -12.34 13.15 -1.00
CA GLU A 237 -11.64 13.85 -2.09
C GLU A 237 -11.92 13.13 -3.42
N ALA A 238 -13.19 13.15 -3.87
CA ALA A 238 -13.67 12.38 -5.02
C ALA A 238 -12.97 12.78 -6.34
N GLU A 239 -12.78 14.06 -6.58
CA GLU A 239 -12.09 14.58 -7.77
C GLU A 239 -10.64 14.08 -7.79
N ARG A 240 -9.94 14.17 -6.66
CA ARG A 240 -8.56 13.72 -6.55
C ARG A 240 -8.44 12.20 -6.70
N SER A 241 -9.40 11.46 -6.14
CA SER A 241 -9.52 10.01 -6.34
C SER A 241 -9.62 9.68 -7.83
N ARG A 242 -10.54 10.34 -8.54
CA ARG A 242 -10.74 10.14 -9.97
C ARG A 242 -9.49 10.43 -10.79
N GLU A 243 -8.83 11.56 -10.55
CA GLU A 243 -7.59 11.93 -11.23
C GLU A 243 -6.51 10.84 -11.10
N LEU A 244 -6.29 10.34 -9.89
CA LEU A 244 -5.30 9.29 -9.62
C LEU A 244 -5.66 7.98 -10.31
N LEU A 245 -6.93 7.58 -10.28
CA LEU A 245 -7.40 6.34 -10.91
C LEU A 245 -7.36 6.42 -12.44
N GLU A 246 -7.68 7.57 -13.02
CA GLU A 246 -7.49 7.84 -14.45
C GLU A 246 -6.01 7.79 -14.82
N GLN A 247 -5.13 8.35 -13.97
CA GLN A 247 -3.69 8.25 -14.15
C GLN A 247 -3.19 6.79 -14.16
N VAL A 248 -3.66 5.93 -13.25
CA VAL A 248 -3.29 4.50 -13.27
C VAL A 248 -3.68 3.85 -14.59
N ARG A 249 -4.90 4.12 -15.08
CA ARG A 249 -5.41 3.60 -16.35
C ARG A 249 -4.55 4.04 -17.53
N ASP A 250 -4.16 5.31 -17.55
CA ASP A 250 -3.53 5.95 -18.70
C ASP A 250 -2.01 5.68 -18.74
N ASP A 251 -1.34 5.78 -17.59
CA ASP A 251 0.12 5.61 -17.47
C ASP A 251 0.53 4.13 -17.34
N TYR A 252 -0.33 3.29 -16.75
CA TYR A 252 -0.04 1.88 -16.47
C TYR A 252 -1.11 0.90 -16.99
N PRO A 253 -1.51 0.96 -18.28
CA PRO A 253 -2.66 0.24 -18.82
C PRO A 253 -2.55 -1.29 -18.78
N GLN A 254 -1.35 -1.84 -18.61
CA GLN A 254 -1.10 -3.28 -18.52
C GLN A 254 -1.01 -3.80 -17.08
N SER A 255 -1.09 -2.91 -16.09
CA SER A 255 -1.05 -3.30 -14.67
C SER A 255 -2.38 -3.86 -14.19
N SER A 256 -2.34 -4.76 -13.20
CA SER A 256 -3.54 -5.20 -12.49
C SER A 256 -4.29 -4.02 -11.87
N ALA A 257 -3.55 -3.03 -11.37
CA ALA A 257 -4.10 -1.78 -10.83
C ALA A 257 -4.97 -1.01 -11.83
N ALA A 258 -4.62 -0.99 -13.13
CA ALA A 258 -5.44 -0.35 -14.15
C ALA A 258 -6.80 -1.04 -14.35
N GLY A 259 -6.84 -2.37 -14.24
CA GLY A 259 -8.11 -3.11 -14.23
C GLY A 259 -9.00 -2.69 -13.07
N LEU A 260 -8.43 -2.67 -11.85
CA LEU A 260 -9.15 -2.25 -10.65
C LEU A 260 -9.59 -0.78 -10.70
N ALA A 261 -8.75 0.11 -11.22
CA ALA A 261 -9.06 1.52 -11.39
C ALA A 261 -10.25 1.72 -12.36
N ASN A 262 -10.25 1.01 -13.50
CA ASN A 262 -11.37 1.03 -14.44
C ASN A 262 -12.68 0.54 -13.81
N ASP A 263 -12.61 -0.54 -13.03
CA ASP A 263 -13.78 -1.07 -12.32
C ASP A 263 -14.33 -0.09 -11.30
N PHE A 264 -13.45 0.58 -10.54
CA PHE A 264 -13.85 1.61 -9.59
C PHE A 264 -14.48 2.81 -10.30
N LEU A 265 -13.82 3.35 -11.34
CA LEU A 265 -14.30 4.51 -12.11
C LEU A 265 -15.68 4.25 -12.72
N ARG A 266 -15.91 3.04 -13.23
CA ARG A 266 -17.21 2.62 -13.78
C ARG A 266 -18.30 2.57 -12.72
N GLN A 267 -17.97 2.05 -11.54
CA GLN A 267 -18.91 2.00 -10.40
C GLN A 267 -19.22 3.38 -9.84
N SER A 268 -18.23 4.28 -9.83
CA SER A 268 -18.43 5.65 -9.37
C SER A 268 -19.13 6.56 -10.38
N ALA A 269 -19.34 6.12 -11.63
CA ALA A 269 -19.94 6.92 -12.69
C ALA A 269 -21.40 6.56 -13.01
N GLY A 270 -21.91 5.42 -12.51
CA GLY A 270 -23.27 4.94 -12.74
C GLY A 270 -24.15 5.09 -11.51
#